data_AF-A0A662UB68-F1
#
_entry.id   AF-A0A662UB68-F1
#
_cell.length_a   1.000
_cell.length_b   1.000
_cell.length_c   1.000
_cell.angle_alpha   90.00
_cell.angle_beta   90.00
_cell.angle_gamma   90.00
#
_symmetry.space_group_name_H-M   'P 1'
#
loop_
_entity.id
_entity.type
_entity.pdbx_description
1 polymer ?
#
loop_
_entity_poly.entity_id
_entity_poly.type
_entity_poly.pdbx_seq_one_letter_code
_entity_poly.pdbx_strand_id
1 'polypeptide(L)'
;MVDLTVEIAGLKFRNPVLPAAGPPVRDGVRIKKCIEGGAGGIVTKTISIKAADPLIPRPHMAEVRGGFLNTELWSELPPKVWAEKELKIAREATRAAGIPLIVSLGYRADEISKLVEMFDEYADAYELSVHYIGRDPTPMMEAVKAAKKTGKPVFLKLSPHPGI
;
A
#
# COMPACT_ATOMS: atom_id res chain seq x y z
N MET A 1 3.60 -12.17 29.86
CA MET A 1 3.71 -11.10 28.84
C MET A 1 2.45 -11.17 27.98
N VAL A 2 1.90 -10.05 27.51
CA VAL A 2 0.63 -10.02 26.75
C VAL A 2 0.89 -10.45 25.31
N ASP A 3 0.03 -11.32 24.77
CA ASP A 3 0.03 -11.71 23.35
C ASP A 3 -0.71 -10.65 22.53
N LEU A 4 -0.04 -10.08 21.52
CA LEU A 4 -0.61 -9.07 20.61
C LEU A 4 -0.91 -9.65 19.22
N THR A 5 -0.70 -10.95 18.99
CA THR A 5 -0.91 -11.57 17.69
C THR A 5 -2.38 -11.48 17.27
N VAL A 6 -2.63 -11.22 15.99
CA VAL A 6 -3.98 -11.12 15.42
C VAL A 6 -4.04 -11.79 14.06
N GLU A 7 -5.22 -12.30 13.70
CA GLU A 7 -5.49 -12.83 12.37
C GLU A 7 -6.62 -12.04 11.72
N ILE A 8 -6.37 -11.49 10.53
CA ILE A 8 -7.32 -10.68 9.77
C ILE A 8 -7.33 -11.16 8.32
N ALA A 9 -8.51 -11.55 7.83
CA ALA A 9 -8.69 -12.07 6.47
C ALA A 9 -7.74 -13.24 6.12
N GLY A 10 -7.44 -14.10 7.09
CA GLY A 10 -6.51 -15.24 6.95
C GLY A 10 -5.03 -14.86 6.99
N LEU A 11 -4.69 -13.59 7.22
CA LEU A 11 -3.31 -13.12 7.39
C LEU A 11 -2.99 -13.04 8.88
N LYS A 12 -1.91 -13.68 9.31
CA LYS A 12 -1.42 -13.65 10.69
C LYS A 12 -0.40 -12.53 10.88
N PHE A 13 -0.69 -11.60 11.78
CA PHE A 13 0.20 -10.49 12.13
C PHE A 13 0.79 -10.72 13.52
N ARG A 14 2.07 -10.39 13.70
CA ARG A 14 2.74 -10.52 15.02
C ARG A 14 2.23 -9.50 16.05
N ASN A 15 1.64 -8.39 15.58
CA ASN A 15 0.95 -7.37 16.37
C ASN A 15 0.02 -6.55 15.43
N PRO A 16 -0.93 -5.75 15.93
CA PRO A 16 -1.88 -5.02 15.09
C PRO A 16 -1.35 -3.69 14.53
N VAL A 17 -0.06 -3.36 14.70
CA VAL A 17 0.50 -2.05 14.33
C VAL A 17 1.22 -2.14 12.99
N LEU A 18 0.70 -1.45 11.98
CA LEU A 18 1.27 -1.41 10.64
C LEU A 18 1.60 0.05 10.25
N PRO A 19 2.69 0.30 9.50
CA PRO A 19 2.86 1.58 8.83
C PRO A 19 1.81 1.72 7.72
N ALA A 20 1.17 2.87 7.64
CA ALA A 20 0.25 3.19 6.55
C ALA A 20 1.01 3.44 5.23
N ALA A 21 0.35 3.20 4.09
CA ALA A 21 0.88 3.53 2.76
C ALA A 21 1.25 5.03 2.68
N GLY A 22 2.56 5.34 2.65
CA GLY A 22 3.07 6.70 2.77
C GLY A 22 4.61 6.78 2.81
N PRO A 23 5.19 7.94 3.18
CA PRO A 23 6.64 8.15 3.23
C PRO A 23 7.44 7.10 4.02
N PRO A 24 6.95 6.55 5.17
CA PRO A 24 7.69 5.52 5.93
C PRO A 24 7.90 4.20 5.19
N VAL A 25 7.17 3.96 4.10
CA VAL A 25 7.18 2.70 3.31
C VAL A 25 7.42 2.99 1.83
N ARG A 26 8.13 4.09 1.54
CA ARG A 26 8.39 4.59 0.17
C ARG A 26 9.32 3.71 -0.68
N ASP A 27 10.12 2.86 -0.04
CA ASP A 27 11.07 1.95 -0.69
C ASP A 27 11.39 0.75 0.24
N GLY A 28 12.07 -0.27 -0.29
CA GLY A 28 12.40 -1.49 0.43
C GLY A 28 13.34 -1.26 1.63
N VAL A 29 14.20 -0.24 1.57
CA VAL A 29 15.10 0.10 2.69
C VAL A 29 14.31 0.66 3.86
N ARG A 30 13.34 1.55 3.61
CA ARG A 30 12.47 2.10 4.66
C ARG A 30 11.51 1.04 5.20
N ILE A 31 11.00 0.15 4.34
CA ILE A 31 10.23 -1.02 4.77
C ILE A 31 11.03 -1.87 5.77
N LYS A 32 12.30 -2.19 5.50
CA LYS A 32 13.17 -2.90 6.44
C LYS A 32 13.26 -2.18 7.80
N LYS A 33 13.44 -0.86 7.80
CA LYS A 33 13.46 -0.06 9.02
C LYS A 33 12.15 -0.11 9.80
N CYS A 34 10.99 -0.15 9.13
CA CYS A 34 9.70 -0.34 9.81
C CYS A 34 9.61 -1.72 10.49
N ILE A 35 10.14 -2.76 9.84
CA ILE A 35 10.16 -4.13 10.38
C ILE A 35 11.08 -4.22 11.60
N GLU A 36 12.28 -3.63 11.52
CA GLU A 36 13.22 -3.48 12.63
C GLU A 36 12.60 -2.71 13.80
N GLY A 37 11.79 -1.69 13.49
CA GLY A 37 11.02 -0.92 14.47
C GLY A 37 9.80 -1.63 15.07
N GLY A 38 9.54 -2.89 14.69
CA GLY A 38 8.50 -3.70 15.32
C GLY A 38 7.17 -3.80 14.56
N ALA A 39 7.07 -3.34 13.31
CA ALA A 39 5.84 -3.41 12.52
C ALA A 39 5.25 -4.84 12.46
N GLY A 40 3.95 -4.98 12.70
CA GLY A 40 3.21 -6.25 12.72
C GLY A 40 2.90 -6.84 11.34
N GLY A 41 2.95 -6.00 10.33
CA GLY A 41 2.79 -6.26 8.89
C GLY A 41 3.22 -5.02 8.11
N ILE A 42 3.24 -5.09 6.79
CA ILE A 42 3.62 -3.95 5.94
C ILE A 42 2.52 -3.64 4.94
N VAL A 43 2.22 -2.35 4.77
CA VAL A 43 1.51 -1.82 3.61
C VAL A 43 2.50 -0.98 2.83
N THR A 44 2.75 -1.28 1.55
CA THR A 44 3.69 -0.48 0.74
C THR A 44 3.15 0.92 0.47
N LYS A 45 4.01 1.89 0.11
CA LYS A 45 3.53 3.11 -0.55
C LYS A 45 2.72 2.71 -1.79
N THR A 46 1.62 3.41 -2.05
CA THR A 46 0.77 3.13 -3.20
C THR A 46 1.56 3.19 -4.49
N ILE A 47 1.46 2.13 -5.29
CA ILE A 47 2.12 1.98 -6.59
C ILE A 47 1.07 2.16 -7.68
N SER A 48 1.41 2.89 -8.74
CA SER A 48 0.58 3.05 -9.92
C SER A 48 1.34 2.63 -11.18
N ILE A 49 0.65 2.60 -12.32
CA ILE A 49 1.22 2.15 -13.61
C ILE A 49 2.32 3.09 -14.13
N LYS A 50 2.38 4.32 -13.59
CA LYS A 50 3.44 5.30 -13.81
C LYS A 50 3.94 5.83 -12.48
N ALA A 51 5.17 6.31 -12.43
CA ALA A 51 5.68 7.07 -11.29
C ALA A 51 4.85 8.35 -11.09
N ALA A 52 4.78 8.82 -9.85
CA ALA A 52 4.21 10.13 -9.53
C ALA A 52 4.97 11.25 -10.24
N ASP A 53 4.25 12.32 -10.60
CA ASP A 53 4.80 13.45 -11.34
C ASP A 53 5.94 14.12 -10.55
N PRO A 54 7.14 14.30 -11.13
CA PRO A 54 8.23 15.01 -10.46
C PRO A 54 7.95 16.51 -10.24
N LEU A 55 6.94 17.09 -10.90
CA LEU A 55 6.59 18.50 -10.82
C LEU A 55 5.71 18.88 -9.62
N ILE A 56 5.45 17.96 -8.67
CA ILE A 56 4.76 18.30 -7.42
C ILE A 56 5.53 19.45 -6.73
N PRO A 57 4.91 20.63 -6.53
CA PRO A 57 5.58 21.77 -5.91
C PRO A 57 6.11 21.44 -4.51
N ARG A 58 7.31 21.92 -4.17
CA ARG A 58 7.92 21.72 -2.85
C ARG A 58 7.96 23.05 -2.08
N PRO A 59 7.69 23.06 -0.76
CA PRO A 59 7.35 21.90 0.08
C PRO A 59 5.90 21.42 -0.11
N HIS A 60 5.69 20.10 -0.25
CA HIS A 60 4.37 19.45 -0.34
C HIS A 60 3.98 18.72 0.96
N MET A 61 4.69 19.01 2.05
CA MET A 61 4.51 18.40 3.37
C MET A 61 4.78 19.46 4.43
N ALA A 62 3.86 19.60 5.38
CA ALA A 62 3.97 20.59 6.45
C ALA A 62 3.33 20.07 7.74
N GLU A 63 3.99 20.35 8.86
CA GLU A 63 3.38 20.19 10.18
C GLU A 63 2.32 21.28 10.39
N VAL A 64 1.23 20.89 11.03
CA VAL A 64 0.22 21.81 11.57
C VAL A 64 -0.02 21.46 13.03
N ARG A 65 -0.66 22.36 13.79
CA ARG A 65 -0.93 22.11 15.20
C ARG A 65 -1.74 20.82 15.38
N GLY A 66 -1.11 19.80 15.93
CA GLY A 66 -1.72 18.48 16.18
C GLY A 66 -1.88 17.60 14.93
N GLY A 67 -1.19 17.90 13.81
CA GLY A 67 -1.33 17.12 12.60
C GLY A 67 -0.26 17.36 11.54
N PHE A 68 -0.48 16.76 10.38
CA PHE A 68 0.43 16.83 9.24
C PHE A 68 -0.37 16.93 7.95
N LEU A 69 -0.06 17.93 7.14
CA LEU A 69 -0.65 18.12 5.82
C LEU A 69 0.34 17.65 4.76
N ASN A 70 -0.18 16.99 3.71
CA ASN A 70 0.60 16.65 2.54
C ASN A 70 -0.23 16.80 1.26
N THR A 71 0.46 17.13 0.18
CA THR A 71 -0.04 17.03 -1.19
C THR A 71 0.83 16.05 -1.98
N GLU A 72 1.33 15.01 -1.30
CA GLU A 72 2.02 13.92 -1.98
C GLU A 72 1.05 13.13 -2.85
N LEU A 73 1.58 12.58 -3.94
CA LEU A 73 0.87 11.61 -4.76
C LEU A 73 1.20 10.18 -4.30
N TRP A 74 1.09 9.23 -5.22
CA TRP A 74 1.57 7.86 -5.06
C TRP A 74 3.12 7.80 -5.19
N SER A 75 3.69 6.60 -5.22
CA SER A 75 5.14 6.38 -5.33
C SER A 75 5.77 7.14 -6.52
N GLU A 76 6.90 7.81 -6.26
CA GLU A 76 7.76 8.42 -7.28
C GLU A 76 8.64 7.39 -8.00
N LEU A 77 8.72 6.16 -7.48
CA LEU A 77 9.39 5.05 -8.15
C LEU A 77 8.46 4.40 -9.19
N PRO A 78 8.95 4.12 -10.41
CA PRO A 78 8.20 3.38 -11.43
C PRO A 78 7.83 1.96 -10.97
N PRO A 79 6.74 1.37 -11.48
CA PRO A 79 6.31 0.01 -11.10
C PRO A 79 7.38 -1.05 -11.41
N LYS A 80 8.17 -0.85 -12.47
CA LYS A 80 9.30 -1.74 -12.81
C LYS A 80 10.36 -1.76 -11.71
N VAL A 81 10.69 -0.60 -11.12
CA VAL A 81 11.64 -0.52 -10.00
C VAL A 81 11.09 -1.22 -8.76
N TRP A 82 9.79 -1.09 -8.51
CA TRP A 82 9.11 -1.86 -7.47
C TRP A 82 9.21 -3.37 -7.69
N ALA A 83 8.84 -3.87 -8.88
CA ALA A 83 8.92 -5.30 -9.21
C ALA A 83 10.35 -5.85 -9.10
N GLU A 84 11.31 -5.15 -9.72
CA GLU A 84 12.65 -5.70 -9.90
C GLU A 84 13.52 -5.61 -8.64
N LYS A 85 13.19 -4.69 -7.73
CA LYS A 85 14.02 -4.39 -6.55
C LYS A 85 13.21 -4.23 -5.27
N GLU A 86 12.33 -3.23 -5.17
CA GLU A 86 11.80 -2.81 -3.86
C GLU A 86 10.86 -3.86 -3.24
N LEU A 87 10.03 -4.54 -4.05
CA LEU A 87 9.19 -5.65 -3.60
C LEU A 87 9.99 -6.91 -3.28
N LYS A 88 11.11 -7.17 -3.96
CA LYS A 88 12.00 -8.28 -3.58
C LYS A 88 12.57 -8.06 -2.17
N ILE A 89 13.09 -6.85 -1.92
CA ILE A 89 13.61 -6.46 -0.61
C ILE A 89 12.51 -6.55 0.46
N ALA A 90 11.32 -6.02 0.17
CA ALA A 90 10.18 -6.07 1.11
C ALA A 90 9.73 -7.51 1.40
N ARG A 91 9.64 -8.35 0.37
CA ARG A 91 9.20 -9.75 0.51
C ARG A 91 10.19 -10.58 1.31
N GLU A 92 11.48 -10.44 1.03
CA GLU A 92 12.54 -11.11 1.78
C GLU A 92 12.49 -10.71 3.26
N ALA A 93 12.41 -9.41 3.55
CA ALA A 93 12.37 -8.92 4.92
C ALA A 93 11.10 -9.33 5.68
N THR A 94 9.94 -9.29 5.03
CA THR A 94 8.66 -9.71 5.65
C THR A 94 8.63 -11.21 5.90
N ARG A 95 9.17 -12.05 5.00
CA ARG A 95 9.32 -13.50 5.24
C ARG A 95 10.25 -13.78 6.43
N ALA A 96 11.41 -13.12 6.48
CA ALA A 96 12.34 -13.27 7.59
C ALA A 96 11.73 -12.88 8.94
N ALA A 97 10.85 -11.87 8.94
CA ALA A 97 10.13 -11.43 10.13
C ALA A 97 8.84 -12.21 10.44
N GLY A 98 8.39 -13.11 9.54
CA GLY A 98 7.15 -13.87 9.70
C GLY A 98 5.89 -13.00 9.72
N ILE A 99 5.86 -11.92 8.92
CA ILE A 99 4.74 -10.97 8.83
C ILE A 99 4.24 -10.82 7.39
N PRO A 100 2.98 -10.42 7.18
CA PRO A 100 2.41 -10.30 5.84
C PRO A 100 2.86 -9.01 5.13
N LEU A 101 2.93 -9.10 3.80
CA LEU A 101 3.17 -7.98 2.89
C LEU A 101 1.88 -7.64 2.12
N ILE A 102 1.32 -6.47 2.40
CA ILE A 102 0.18 -5.90 1.68
C ILE A 102 0.72 -4.88 0.67
N VAL A 103 0.44 -5.11 -0.62
CA VAL A 103 0.87 -4.20 -1.68
C VAL A 103 -0.24 -3.19 -1.99
N SER A 104 0.03 -1.91 -1.77
CA SER A 104 -0.93 -0.82 -2.03
C SER A 104 -0.90 -0.39 -3.50
N LEU A 105 -2.06 -0.35 -4.15
CA LEU A 105 -2.22 -0.10 -5.58
C LEU A 105 -3.27 0.98 -5.87
N GLY A 106 -3.12 1.67 -7.00
CA GLY A 106 -4.14 2.55 -7.57
C GLY A 106 -3.92 2.87 -9.06
N TYR A 107 -4.91 3.35 -9.80
CA TYR A 107 -6.25 3.72 -9.32
C TYR A 107 -7.38 3.07 -10.13
N ARG A 108 -7.18 2.84 -11.42
CA ARG A 108 -8.23 2.31 -12.31
C ARG A 108 -8.19 0.79 -12.40
N ALA A 109 -9.32 0.17 -12.71
CA ALA A 109 -9.44 -1.29 -12.76
C ALA A 109 -8.49 -1.95 -13.77
N ASP A 110 -8.25 -1.32 -14.93
CA ASP A 110 -7.34 -1.80 -15.96
C ASP A 110 -5.87 -1.68 -15.54
N GLU A 111 -5.51 -0.60 -14.83
CA GLU A 111 -4.19 -0.41 -14.23
C GLU A 111 -3.94 -1.41 -13.11
N ILE A 112 -4.90 -1.58 -12.21
CA ILE A 112 -4.84 -2.53 -11.10
C ILE A 112 -4.66 -3.95 -11.64
N SER A 113 -5.39 -4.33 -12.69
CA SER A 113 -5.23 -5.66 -13.31
C SER A 113 -3.78 -5.92 -13.72
N LYS A 114 -3.12 -4.95 -14.36
CA LYS A 114 -1.72 -5.06 -14.80
C LYS A 114 -0.73 -5.10 -13.61
N LEU A 115 -0.95 -4.26 -12.61
CA LEU A 115 -0.07 -4.19 -11.43
C LEU A 115 -0.17 -5.45 -10.58
N VAL A 116 -1.39 -5.98 -10.42
CA VAL A 116 -1.63 -7.22 -9.70
C VAL A 116 -0.93 -8.39 -10.39
N GLU A 117 -1.05 -8.52 -11.71
CA GLU A 117 -0.30 -9.52 -12.49
C GLU A 117 1.21 -9.38 -12.28
N MET A 118 1.73 -8.15 -12.26
CA MET A 118 3.15 -7.88 -12.09
C MET A 118 3.68 -8.18 -10.68
N PHE A 119 2.85 -8.04 -9.64
CA PHE A 119 3.30 -8.06 -8.25
C PHE A 119 2.83 -9.29 -7.45
N ASP A 120 2.09 -10.20 -8.09
CA ASP A 120 1.40 -11.28 -7.37
C ASP A 120 2.35 -12.18 -6.58
N GLU A 121 3.51 -12.53 -7.12
CA GLU A 121 4.48 -13.39 -6.42
C GLU A 121 4.97 -12.80 -5.07
N TYR A 122 4.85 -11.48 -4.89
CA TYR A 122 5.30 -10.78 -3.68
C TYR A 122 4.17 -10.60 -2.66
N ALA A 123 2.96 -10.30 -3.13
CA ALA A 123 1.86 -9.87 -2.28
C ALA A 123 1.20 -11.03 -1.54
N ASP A 124 0.97 -10.86 -0.23
CA ASP A 124 0.05 -11.71 0.55
C ASP A 124 -1.39 -11.18 0.43
N ALA A 125 -1.54 -9.87 0.23
CA ALA A 125 -2.81 -9.19 -0.02
C ALA A 125 -2.58 -7.85 -0.72
N TYR A 126 -3.68 -7.21 -1.13
CA TYR A 126 -3.68 -5.91 -1.78
C TYR A 126 -4.43 -4.86 -0.97
N GLU A 127 -3.92 -3.64 -0.93
CA GLU A 127 -4.68 -2.45 -0.53
C GLU A 127 -5.02 -1.64 -1.80
N LEU A 128 -6.26 -1.20 -1.96
CA LEU A 128 -6.66 -0.35 -3.06
C LEU A 128 -6.95 1.07 -2.56
N SER A 129 -6.14 2.01 -3.01
CA SER A 129 -6.33 3.44 -2.79
C SER A 129 -7.10 4.01 -3.98
N VAL A 130 -8.43 4.06 -3.92
CA VAL A 130 -9.31 4.53 -5.03
C VAL A 130 -10.08 5.81 -4.68
N HIS A 131 -9.47 6.68 -3.87
CA HIS A 131 -10.09 7.84 -3.22
C HIS A 131 -10.55 8.99 -4.13
N TYR A 132 -10.52 8.83 -5.46
CA TYR A 132 -10.91 9.86 -6.45
C TYR A 132 -12.27 9.61 -7.11
N ILE A 133 -13.06 8.75 -6.51
CA ILE A 133 -14.42 8.45 -6.93
C ILE A 133 -15.36 9.43 -6.25
N GLY A 134 -16.14 10.17 -7.03
CA GLY A 134 -17.21 11.03 -6.53
C GLY A 134 -18.35 10.19 -5.95
N ARG A 135 -19.59 10.51 -6.31
CA ARG A 135 -20.77 9.79 -5.79
C ARG A 135 -21.01 8.42 -6.42
N ASP A 136 -20.29 8.06 -7.49
CA ASP A 136 -20.43 6.78 -8.18
C ASP A 136 -19.43 5.74 -7.63
N PRO A 137 -19.90 4.66 -6.97
CA PRO A 137 -19.03 3.61 -6.45
C PRO A 137 -18.54 2.63 -7.54
N THR A 138 -19.02 2.72 -8.77
CA THR A 138 -18.71 1.76 -9.85
C THR A 138 -17.21 1.58 -10.08
N PRO A 139 -16.38 2.64 -10.20
CA PRO A 139 -14.95 2.47 -10.44
C PRO A 139 -14.23 1.74 -9.28
N MET A 140 -14.68 1.93 -8.04
CA MET A 140 -14.19 1.17 -6.88
C MET A 140 -14.56 -0.30 -6.97
N MET A 141 -15.81 -0.61 -7.31
CA MET A 141 -16.24 -2.01 -7.46
C MET A 141 -15.44 -2.72 -8.56
N GLU A 142 -15.18 -2.04 -9.68
CA GLU A 142 -14.37 -2.58 -10.78
C GLU A 142 -12.91 -2.80 -10.37
N ALA A 143 -12.32 -1.84 -9.64
CA ALA A 143 -10.98 -1.97 -9.07
C ALA A 143 -10.85 -3.17 -8.12
N VAL A 144 -11.83 -3.36 -7.23
CA VAL A 144 -11.88 -4.52 -6.33
C VAL A 144 -12.03 -5.83 -7.11
N LYS A 145 -12.93 -5.88 -8.10
CA LYS A 145 -13.11 -7.06 -8.98
C LYS A 145 -11.83 -7.41 -9.72
N ALA A 146 -11.08 -6.40 -10.20
CA ALA A 146 -9.80 -6.60 -10.87
C ALA A 146 -8.78 -7.28 -9.94
N ALA A 147 -8.58 -6.75 -8.72
CA ALA A 147 -7.62 -7.32 -7.77
C ALA A 147 -8.01 -8.71 -7.26
N LYS A 148 -9.31 -8.96 -7.05
CA LYS A 148 -9.84 -10.24 -6.55
C LYS A 148 -9.59 -11.43 -7.48
N LYS A 149 -9.22 -11.21 -8.76
CA LYS A 149 -8.88 -12.30 -9.68
C LYS A 149 -7.72 -13.18 -9.19
N THR A 150 -6.88 -12.67 -8.31
CA THR A 150 -5.78 -13.42 -7.67
C THR A 150 -6.22 -14.40 -6.58
N GLY A 151 -7.45 -14.26 -6.09
CA GLY A 151 -7.92 -14.99 -4.90
C GLY A 151 -7.37 -14.48 -3.57
N LYS A 152 -6.45 -13.49 -3.57
CA LYS A 152 -5.88 -12.91 -2.34
C LYS A 152 -6.84 -11.92 -1.67
N PRO A 153 -6.70 -11.69 -0.36
CA PRO A 153 -7.44 -10.64 0.34
C PRO A 153 -7.21 -9.27 -0.32
N VAL A 154 -8.28 -8.49 -0.41
CA VAL A 154 -8.26 -7.13 -0.96
C VAL A 154 -8.88 -6.20 0.07
N PHE A 155 -8.10 -5.24 0.55
CA PHE A 155 -8.51 -4.20 1.47
C PHE A 155 -8.77 -2.91 0.70
N LEU A 156 -9.91 -2.29 0.94
CA LEU A 156 -10.24 -1.03 0.31
C LEU A 156 -9.94 0.11 1.28
N LYS A 157 -9.05 1.03 0.89
CA LYS A 157 -8.79 2.23 1.65
C LYS A 157 -9.92 3.22 1.34
N LEU A 158 -10.70 3.61 2.35
CA LEU A 158 -11.82 4.55 2.19
C LEU A 158 -11.40 5.97 2.54
N SER A 159 -11.91 6.95 1.76
CA SER A 159 -11.74 8.36 2.09
C SER A 159 -12.67 8.72 3.25
N PRO A 160 -12.21 9.46 4.28
CA PRO A 160 -13.10 10.03 5.29
C PRO A 160 -13.90 11.23 4.76
N HIS A 161 -13.62 11.69 3.53
CA HIS A 161 -14.36 12.75 2.84
C HIS A 161 -15.33 12.10 1.83
N PRO A 162 -16.61 11.91 2.19
CA PRO A 162 -17.59 11.21 1.35
C PRO A 162 -18.01 11.95 0.07
N GLY A 163 -17.43 13.12 -0.25
CA GLY A 163 -17.77 13.88 -1.47
C GLY A 163 -19.25 14.26 -1.59
N ILE A 164 -19.95 14.37 -0.46
CA ILE A 164 -21.34 14.84 -0.35
C ILE A 164 -21.39 16.37 -0.39
#